data_AF-A0AA86VS41-F1
#
_entry.id   AF-A0AA86VS41-F1
#
_cell.length_a   1.000
_cell.length_b   1.000
_cell.length_c   1.000
_cell.angle_alpha   90.00
_cell.angle_beta   90.00
_cell.angle_gamma   90.00
#
_symmetry.space_group_name_H-M   'P 1'
#
loop_
_entity.id
_entity.type
_entity.pdbx_description
1 polymer ?
#
loop_
_entity_poly.entity_id
_entity_poly.type
_entity_poly.pdbx_seq_one_letter_code
_entity_poly.pdbx_strand_id
1 'polypeptide(L)'
;MNNFISGSGSIHLALDEVHSLLVSSKEKELQELLKQFGVEFISKFFSVNYFIDEIIKRSSTYLKTISVLISQCCRSFPPSNLTPVYNAVNFALDPETPEIIVSLVEYYCKTLVMMEVKIFPTPPPVKEILNSFVARFQLEGAPNVSAMLRVLAVLLVFDQTKILFVAEDGFQLMSSFLATAEDEQLVKDLLGVYHSAIFNLSDDNKQSVYDVVAPQFAAVNPQTLIQTVMEKKLNVDFDVLMFIHGCLIPNTLGLINTENFNFILSKFQFENNETQLLITVELLIKFIALSKEKSTLMACLNAQFVKQVEIILLSRNEAEILRLLISFIQMVVANQLENQMNADVKLDLSMLKVPLFKYLTKLQIQMLKTELKTSIQQLEDVSSILVMLSLDVQQDLINLPEATGFLKLIFVLSEIPRLLQSTPAMTSLFSLLVKSGQLFLNLAENMGSVIIRVVLELIDQRDGQIVGLSILTGLSKNPLLLKSIDEDKFCLALSMFKGAGEEYDDILTDLVEKFGQNSKVDKVVEEILNSIK
;
A
#
# COMPACT_ATOMS: atom_id res chain seq x y z
N MET A 1 11.03 -14.30 30.18
CA MET A 1 12.04 -13.21 30.04
C MET A 1 12.79 -12.92 31.34
N ASN A 2 12.11 -12.83 32.50
CA ASN A 2 12.73 -12.51 33.81
C ASN A 2 13.95 -13.38 34.17
N ASN A 3 13.86 -14.70 34.00
CA ASN A 3 14.97 -15.62 34.30
C ASN A 3 16.21 -15.41 33.41
N PHE A 4 16.01 -15.00 32.15
CA PHE A 4 17.11 -14.65 31.26
C PHE A 4 17.76 -13.34 31.70
N ILE A 5 16.94 -12.34 32.06
CA ILE A 5 17.39 -11.05 32.58
C ILE A 5 18.18 -11.20 33.89
N SER A 6 17.74 -12.05 34.82
CA SER A 6 18.47 -12.36 36.07
C SER A 6 19.73 -13.20 35.87
N GLY A 7 20.02 -13.67 34.65
CA GLY A 7 21.22 -14.45 34.32
C GLY A 7 21.15 -15.92 34.69
N SER A 8 19.98 -16.41 35.12
CA SER A 8 19.77 -17.78 35.60
C SER A 8 18.96 -18.65 34.63
N GLY A 9 18.59 -18.15 33.45
CA GLY A 9 17.73 -18.82 32.48
C GLY A 9 18.21 -18.70 31.03
N SER A 10 17.75 -19.62 30.17
CA SER A 10 18.09 -19.68 28.75
C SER A 10 17.35 -18.63 27.92
N ILE A 11 18.02 -18.04 26.93
CA ILE A 11 17.41 -17.11 25.98
C ILE A 11 16.34 -17.77 25.11
N HIS A 12 16.48 -19.06 24.81
CA HIS A 12 15.49 -19.81 24.02
C HIS A 12 14.15 -19.91 24.74
N LEU A 13 14.15 -20.16 26.05
CA LEU A 13 12.92 -20.17 26.84
C LEU A 13 12.24 -18.80 26.86
N ALA A 14 13.02 -17.72 26.88
CA ALA A 14 12.48 -16.38 26.77
C ALA A 14 11.94 -16.08 25.37
N LEU A 15 12.59 -16.56 24.31
CA LEU A 15 12.14 -16.40 22.93
C LEU A 15 10.94 -17.30 22.60
N ASP A 16 10.84 -18.50 23.18
CA ASP A 16 9.69 -19.41 23.08
C ASP A 16 8.46 -18.81 23.75
N GLU A 17 8.63 -18.19 24.91
CA GLU A 17 7.58 -17.46 25.61
C GLU A 17 7.06 -16.29 24.76
N VAL A 18 7.96 -15.46 24.21
CA VAL A 18 7.59 -14.37 23.29
C VAL A 18 6.91 -14.91 22.03
N HIS A 19 7.46 -15.97 21.43
CA HIS A 19 6.91 -16.58 20.22
C HIS A 19 5.50 -17.13 20.46
N SER A 20 5.29 -17.82 21.58
CA SER A 20 3.97 -18.36 21.97
C SER A 20 2.94 -17.24 22.13
N LEU A 21 3.31 -16.13 22.77
CA LEU A 21 2.43 -14.96 22.94
C LEU A 21 2.11 -14.28 21.60
N LEU A 22 3.08 -14.18 20.70
CA LEU A 22 2.88 -13.63 19.35
C LEU A 22 1.93 -14.49 18.51
N VAL A 23 2.09 -15.82 18.54
CA VAL A 23 1.25 -16.75 17.75
C VAL A 23 -0.17 -16.85 18.32
N SER A 24 -0.32 -16.79 19.64
CA SER A 24 -1.62 -16.91 20.31
C SER A 24 -2.45 -15.61 20.31
N SER A 25 -1.99 -14.53 19.66
CA SER A 25 -2.70 -13.23 19.56
C SER A 25 -3.05 -12.60 20.92
N LYS A 26 -2.28 -12.92 21.98
CA LYS A 26 -2.45 -12.37 23.33
C LYS A 26 -1.74 -11.03 23.48
N GLU A 27 -2.18 -10.04 22.71
CA GLU A 27 -1.50 -8.74 22.58
C GLU A 27 -1.32 -8.02 23.92
N LYS A 28 -2.31 -8.07 24.82
CA LYS A 28 -2.21 -7.44 26.16
C LYS A 28 -1.11 -8.05 27.03
N GLU A 29 -1.03 -9.38 27.07
CA GLU A 29 -0.02 -10.10 27.85
C GLU A 29 1.40 -9.83 27.30
N LEU A 30 1.52 -9.77 25.97
CA LEU A 30 2.77 -9.39 25.32
C LEU A 30 3.17 -7.94 25.67
N GLN A 31 2.24 -6.99 25.62
CA GLN A 31 2.51 -5.59 25.97
C GLN A 31 2.93 -5.42 27.44
N GLU A 32 2.32 -6.16 28.36
CA GLU A 32 2.72 -6.16 29.78
C GLU A 32 4.11 -6.75 29.98
N LEU A 33 4.39 -7.90 29.34
CA LEU A 33 5.71 -8.53 29.37
C LEU A 33 6.79 -7.60 28.80
N LEU A 34 6.49 -6.95 27.67
CA LEU A 34 7.36 -5.98 27.03
C LEU A 34 7.59 -4.78 27.94
N LYS A 35 6.54 -4.18 28.51
CA LYS A 35 6.64 -3.03 29.41
C LYS A 35 7.52 -3.33 30.63
N GLN A 36 7.44 -4.55 31.15
CA GLN A 36 8.16 -4.96 32.35
C GLN A 36 9.62 -5.33 32.06
N PHE A 37 9.90 -5.97 30.93
CA PHE A 37 11.19 -6.63 30.70
C PHE A 37 11.86 -6.29 29.35
N GLY A 38 11.17 -5.62 28.44
CA GLY A 38 11.59 -5.43 27.04
C GLY A 38 12.87 -4.62 26.88
N VAL A 39 13.00 -3.49 27.59
CA VAL A 39 14.23 -2.68 27.59
C VAL A 39 15.43 -3.47 28.08
N GLU A 40 15.30 -4.11 29.24
CA GLU A 40 16.39 -4.87 29.85
C GLU A 40 16.73 -6.12 29.02
N PHE A 41 15.72 -6.75 28.41
CA PHE A 41 15.92 -7.85 27.47
C PHE A 41 16.68 -7.41 26.23
N ILE A 42 16.32 -6.29 25.59
CA ILE A 42 17.04 -5.77 24.41
C ILE A 42 18.45 -5.33 24.76
N SER A 43 18.61 -4.60 25.87
CA SER A 43 19.93 -4.22 26.38
C SER A 43 20.78 -5.46 26.59
N LYS A 44 20.23 -6.50 27.24
CA LYS A 44 20.95 -7.74 27.49
C LYS A 44 21.25 -8.50 26.21
N PHE A 45 20.29 -8.57 25.28
CA PHE A 45 20.40 -9.19 23.97
C PHE A 45 21.57 -8.65 23.16
N PHE A 46 21.78 -7.33 23.16
CA PHE A 46 22.92 -6.72 22.46
C PHE A 46 24.23 -6.73 23.28
N SER A 47 24.17 -6.93 24.60
CA SER A 47 25.34 -6.80 25.48
C SER A 47 26.21 -8.06 25.64
N VAL A 48 25.74 -9.27 25.32
CA VAL A 48 26.42 -10.52 25.74
C VAL A 48 26.95 -11.33 24.55
N ASN A 49 28.28 -11.61 24.51
CA ASN A 49 28.92 -12.50 23.52
C ASN A 49 28.38 -13.95 23.53
N TYR A 50 27.79 -14.40 24.65
CA TYR A 50 27.10 -15.69 24.80
C TYR A 50 25.96 -15.90 23.79
N PHE A 51 25.40 -14.81 23.27
CA PHE A 51 24.25 -14.78 22.35
C PHE A 51 24.56 -15.36 20.97
N ILE A 52 25.78 -15.15 20.49
CA ILE A 52 26.26 -15.55 19.16
C ILE A 52 26.26 -17.08 19.09
N ASP A 53 26.97 -17.77 19.97
CA ASP A 53 27.15 -19.23 19.91
C ASP A 53 25.85 -20.07 20.02
N GLU A 54 24.85 -19.62 20.80
CA GLU A 54 23.59 -20.35 21.00
C GLU A 54 22.56 -20.13 19.88
N ILE A 55 22.41 -18.89 19.38
CA ILE A 55 21.39 -18.58 18.34
C ILE A 55 21.87 -18.96 16.94
N ILE A 56 23.16 -18.79 16.62
CA ILE A 56 23.69 -19.16 15.30
C ILE A 56 23.50 -20.65 15.02
N LYS A 57 23.66 -21.50 16.05
CA LYS A 57 23.51 -22.95 15.93
C LYS A 57 22.07 -23.41 15.67
N ARG A 58 21.05 -22.55 15.84
CA ARG A 58 19.62 -22.89 15.71
C ARG A 58 18.81 -21.87 14.86
N SER A 59 19.50 -21.16 13.98
CA SER A 59 19.22 -19.77 13.55
C SER A 59 18.00 -19.47 12.66
N SER A 60 17.21 -20.43 12.17
CA SER A 60 16.06 -20.07 11.32
C SER A 60 14.75 -19.78 12.07
N THR A 61 14.52 -20.41 13.22
CA THR A 61 13.19 -20.44 13.85
C THR A 61 12.84 -19.15 14.60
N TYR A 62 13.82 -18.48 15.21
CA TYR A 62 13.57 -17.33 16.09
C TYR A 62 13.80 -15.96 15.45
N LEU A 63 14.35 -15.90 14.23
CA LEU A 63 14.64 -14.63 13.55
C LEU A 63 13.42 -13.71 13.48
N LYS A 64 12.29 -14.25 13.00
CA LYS A 64 11.02 -13.50 12.91
C LYS A 64 10.56 -13.01 14.27
N THR A 65 10.65 -13.86 15.30
CA THR A 65 10.29 -13.53 16.68
C THR A 65 11.16 -12.39 17.21
N ILE A 66 12.46 -12.44 16.98
CA ILE A 66 13.42 -11.40 17.40
C ILE A 66 13.14 -10.09 16.68
N SER A 67 12.95 -10.09 15.35
CA SER A 67 12.62 -8.87 14.59
C SER A 67 11.31 -8.25 15.10
N VAL A 68 10.26 -9.06 15.29
CA VAL A 68 8.99 -8.56 15.83
C VAL A 68 9.18 -8.00 17.24
N LEU A 69 9.93 -8.68 18.11
CA LEU A 69 10.22 -8.22 19.47
C LEU A 69 10.95 -6.87 19.47
N ILE A 70 11.99 -6.72 18.64
CA ILE A 70 12.72 -5.47 18.46
C ILE A 70 11.77 -4.35 18.03
N SER A 71 10.92 -4.63 17.03
CA SER A 71 9.95 -3.65 16.54
C SER A 71 8.98 -3.19 17.64
N GLN A 72 8.45 -4.13 18.41
CA GLN A 72 7.50 -3.83 19.49
C GLN A 72 8.16 -3.08 20.64
N CYS A 73 9.40 -3.40 21.00
CA CYS A 73 10.13 -2.65 22.02
C CYS A 73 10.43 -1.23 21.54
N CYS A 74 10.87 -1.04 20.29
CA CYS A 74 11.07 0.30 19.74
C CYS A 74 9.79 1.12 19.85
N ARG A 75 8.63 0.54 19.51
CA ARG A 75 7.31 1.19 19.61
C ARG A 75 6.88 1.53 21.05
N SER A 76 7.25 0.68 22.00
CA SER A 76 6.75 0.74 23.38
C SER A 76 7.60 1.63 24.29
N PHE A 77 8.83 1.95 23.89
CA PHE A 77 9.81 2.64 24.74
C PHE A 77 10.45 3.84 24.04
N PRO A 78 10.79 4.90 24.79
CA PRO A 78 11.53 6.02 24.23
C PRO A 78 12.95 5.54 23.80
N PRO A 79 13.53 6.11 22.73
CA PRO A 79 14.82 5.67 22.19
C PRO A 79 15.95 5.68 23.22
N SER A 80 15.94 6.64 24.16
CA SER A 80 16.91 6.75 25.26
C SER A 80 16.96 5.52 26.16
N ASN A 81 15.89 4.74 26.22
CA ASN A 81 15.80 3.53 27.03
C ASN A 81 16.28 2.28 26.29
N LEU A 82 16.63 2.37 25.01
CA LEU A 82 17.02 1.21 24.19
C LEU A 82 18.54 1.01 24.10
N THR A 83 19.31 1.48 25.10
CA THR A 83 20.79 1.39 25.15
C THR A 83 21.34 0.06 25.71
N PRO A 84 22.54 -0.44 25.31
CA PRO A 84 23.43 0.08 24.28
C PRO A 84 23.72 -0.90 23.12
N VAL A 85 23.52 -0.38 21.91
CA VAL A 85 23.94 -0.95 20.62
C VAL A 85 25.47 -0.88 20.42
N TYR A 86 26.23 -0.32 21.37
CA TYR A 86 27.71 -0.29 21.31
C TYR A 86 28.30 -1.67 21.00
N ASN A 87 27.78 -2.71 21.65
CA ASN A 87 28.21 -4.09 21.39
C ASN A 87 27.67 -4.64 20.05
N ALA A 88 26.53 -4.16 19.55
CA ALA A 88 26.03 -4.55 18.24
C ALA A 88 26.85 -3.96 17.08
N VAL A 89 27.37 -2.74 17.26
CA VAL A 89 28.38 -2.18 16.35
C VAL A 89 29.67 -2.98 16.50
N ASN A 90 30.12 -3.33 17.71
CA ASN A 90 31.30 -4.19 17.89
C ASN A 90 31.14 -5.55 17.21
N PHE A 91 29.95 -6.14 17.18
CA PHE A 91 29.68 -7.35 16.39
C PHE A 91 29.89 -7.08 14.90
N ALA A 92 29.35 -5.99 14.34
CA ALA A 92 29.65 -5.63 12.96
C ALA A 92 31.16 -5.40 12.71
N LEU A 93 31.88 -4.96 13.74
CA LEU A 93 33.33 -4.77 13.74
C LEU A 93 34.13 -6.05 14.07
N ASP A 94 33.52 -7.21 14.27
CA ASP A 94 34.20 -8.48 14.52
C ASP A 94 34.15 -9.32 13.23
N PRO A 95 35.31 -9.80 12.69
CA PRO A 95 35.31 -10.51 11.42
C PRO A 95 34.65 -11.90 11.53
N GLU A 96 34.50 -12.43 12.74
CA GLU A 96 33.86 -13.71 13.03
C GLU A 96 32.35 -13.57 13.28
N THR A 97 31.83 -12.34 13.34
CA THR A 97 30.40 -12.11 13.54
C THR A 97 29.60 -12.56 12.32
N PRO A 98 28.54 -13.35 12.52
CA PRO A 98 27.70 -13.78 11.41
C PRO A 98 26.75 -12.69 10.91
N GLU A 99 26.47 -12.79 9.62
CA GLU A 99 25.58 -11.94 8.83
C GLU A 99 24.19 -11.69 9.45
N ILE A 100 23.68 -12.65 10.22
CA ILE A 100 22.40 -12.53 10.92
C ILE A 100 22.39 -11.38 11.94
N ILE A 101 23.52 -11.13 12.61
CA ILE A 101 23.67 -10.07 13.61
C ILE A 101 23.68 -8.71 12.91
N VAL A 102 24.39 -8.61 11.79
CA VAL A 102 24.42 -7.43 10.92
C VAL A 102 23.00 -7.06 10.47
N SER A 103 22.23 -8.05 10.01
CA SER A 103 20.83 -7.88 9.60
C SER A 103 19.93 -7.39 10.74
N LEU A 104 20.16 -7.86 11.98
CA LEU A 104 19.41 -7.41 13.15
C LEU A 104 19.73 -5.95 13.52
N VAL A 105 20.98 -5.52 13.39
CA VAL A 105 21.39 -4.13 13.60
C VAL A 105 20.74 -3.22 12.57
N GLU A 106 20.74 -3.62 11.30
CA GLU A 106 20.05 -2.87 10.26
C GLU A 106 18.56 -2.74 10.55
N TYR A 107 17.91 -3.83 10.94
CA TYR A 107 16.48 -3.86 11.23
C TYR A 107 16.12 -2.93 12.41
N TYR A 108 16.93 -2.98 13.47
CA TYR A 108 16.77 -2.10 14.63
C TYR A 108 16.85 -0.62 14.22
N CYS A 109 17.88 -0.23 13.49
CA CYS A 109 18.06 1.15 13.08
C CYS A 109 16.98 1.61 12.08
N LYS A 110 16.59 0.76 11.12
CA LYS A 110 15.44 1.04 10.22
C LYS A 110 14.15 1.27 11.02
N THR A 111 13.93 0.49 12.07
CA THR A 111 12.77 0.67 12.95
C THR A 111 12.82 2.02 13.67
N LEU A 112 13.97 2.43 14.19
CA LEU A 112 14.13 3.76 14.81
C LEU A 112 13.84 4.89 13.82
N VAL A 113 14.31 4.77 12.57
CA VAL A 113 14.03 5.76 11.51
C VAL A 113 12.54 5.83 11.20
N MET A 114 11.85 4.68 11.09
CA MET A 114 10.39 4.62 10.92
C MET A 114 9.62 5.26 12.08
N MET A 115 10.25 5.36 13.25
CA MET A 115 9.71 6.02 14.44
C MET A 115 10.16 7.48 14.56
N GLU A 116 10.71 8.06 13.49
CA GLU A 116 11.16 9.46 13.41
C GLU A 116 12.24 9.82 14.45
N VAL A 117 13.00 8.83 14.92
CA VAL A 117 14.11 9.04 15.84
C VAL A 117 15.24 9.72 15.10
N LYS A 118 15.52 10.99 15.43
CA LYS A 118 16.53 11.81 14.74
C LYS A 118 17.94 11.64 15.32
N ILE A 119 18.02 11.42 16.63
CA ILE A 119 19.28 11.28 17.37
C ILE A 119 19.39 9.83 17.80
N PHE A 120 20.47 9.18 17.40
CA PHE A 120 20.74 7.83 17.83
C PHE A 120 21.01 7.81 19.35
N PRO A 121 20.44 6.88 20.14
CA PRO A 121 20.48 6.92 21.61
C PRO A 121 21.88 6.92 22.24
N THR A 122 22.90 6.44 21.53
CA THR A 122 24.30 6.48 21.96
C THR A 122 25.16 6.78 20.75
N PRO A 123 26.07 7.77 20.77
CA PRO A 123 26.88 8.10 19.60
C PRO A 123 27.63 6.86 19.10
N PRO A 124 27.50 6.46 17.83
CA PRO A 124 28.20 5.29 17.31
C PRO A 124 29.71 5.57 17.21
N PRO A 125 30.57 4.54 17.38
CA PRO A 125 32.03 4.70 17.34
C PRO A 125 32.55 4.80 15.90
N VAL A 126 32.16 5.85 15.16
CA VAL A 126 32.45 6.02 13.72
C VAL A 126 33.94 5.87 13.41
N LYS A 127 34.81 6.47 14.23
CA LYS A 127 36.26 6.34 14.09
C LYS A 127 36.75 4.89 14.13
N GLU A 128 36.24 4.11 15.07
CA GLU A 128 36.61 2.68 15.21
C GLU A 128 36.12 1.88 14.01
N ILE A 129 34.91 2.18 13.51
CA ILE A 129 34.37 1.57 12.30
C ILE A 129 35.26 1.85 11.09
N LEU A 130 35.63 3.12 10.87
CA LEU A 130 36.49 3.52 9.76
C LEU A 130 37.90 2.91 9.87
N ASN A 131 38.51 2.93 11.04
CA ASN A 131 39.83 2.33 11.26
C ASN A 131 39.82 0.81 11.02
N SER A 132 38.80 0.11 11.50
CA SER A 132 38.63 -1.32 11.27
C SER A 132 38.41 -1.63 9.79
N PHE A 133 37.61 -0.80 9.09
CA PHE A 133 37.38 -0.93 7.65
C PHE A 133 38.70 -0.79 6.87
N VAL A 134 39.48 0.25 7.14
CA VAL A 134 40.78 0.48 6.49
C VAL A 134 41.74 -0.70 6.73
N ALA A 135 41.85 -1.16 7.97
CA ALA A 135 42.71 -2.28 8.33
C ALA A 135 42.32 -3.58 7.61
N ARG A 136 41.01 -3.83 7.43
CA ARG A 136 40.50 -5.03 6.77
C ARG A 136 40.53 -4.96 5.27
N PHE A 137 40.25 -3.81 4.68
CA PHE A 137 40.32 -3.64 3.24
C PHE A 137 41.72 -3.94 2.69
N GLN A 138 42.76 -3.61 3.47
CA GLN A 138 44.15 -3.88 3.13
C GLN A 138 44.52 -5.37 3.22
N LEU A 139 43.70 -6.21 3.86
CA LEU A 139 43.90 -7.64 3.97
C LEU A 139 43.07 -8.33 2.87
N GLU A 140 43.73 -8.81 1.82
CA GLU A 140 43.07 -9.56 0.73
C GLU A 140 42.20 -10.69 1.29
N GLY A 141 40.91 -10.69 0.95
CA GLY A 141 39.96 -11.72 1.38
C GLY A 141 39.36 -11.53 2.78
N ALA A 142 39.47 -10.34 3.40
CA ALA A 142 38.89 -10.09 4.71
C ALA A 142 37.36 -10.35 4.72
N PRO A 143 36.87 -11.30 5.52
CA PRO A 143 35.44 -11.48 5.70
C PRO A 143 34.84 -10.22 6.36
N ASN A 144 33.57 -9.94 6.05
CA ASN A 144 32.74 -8.92 6.70
C ASN A 144 32.94 -7.43 6.33
N VAL A 145 33.76 -7.08 5.33
CA VAL A 145 33.91 -5.67 4.89
C VAL A 145 32.57 -5.04 4.44
N SER A 146 31.78 -5.79 3.67
CA SER A 146 30.44 -5.39 3.21
C SER A 146 29.47 -5.12 4.37
N ALA A 147 29.44 -5.98 5.39
CA ALA A 147 28.61 -5.78 6.57
C ALA A 147 28.95 -4.51 7.34
N MET A 148 30.25 -4.19 7.47
CA MET A 148 30.69 -2.98 8.15
C MET A 148 30.20 -1.72 7.43
N LEU A 149 30.27 -1.71 6.09
CA LEU A 149 29.78 -0.62 5.27
C LEU A 149 28.26 -0.48 5.36
N ARG A 150 27.50 -1.58 5.34
CA ARG A 150 26.03 -1.54 5.52
C ARG A 150 25.62 -1.02 6.90
N VAL A 151 26.30 -1.44 7.96
CA VAL A 151 26.06 -0.93 9.32
C VAL A 151 26.39 0.56 9.40
N LEU A 152 27.52 0.97 8.82
CA LEU A 152 27.87 2.39 8.73
C LEU A 152 26.82 3.19 7.96
N ALA A 153 26.37 2.71 6.79
CA ALA A 153 25.34 3.36 5.98
C ALA A 153 24.06 3.57 6.78
N VAL A 154 23.59 2.54 7.50
CA VAL A 154 22.38 2.63 8.31
C VAL A 154 22.54 3.58 9.51
N LEU A 155 23.72 3.61 10.14
CA LEU A 155 24.03 4.57 11.22
C LEU A 155 24.11 6.01 10.69
N LEU A 156 24.54 6.21 9.44
CA LEU A 156 24.65 7.51 8.80
C LEU A 156 23.30 8.17 8.49
N VAL A 157 22.18 7.48 8.68
CA VAL A 157 20.85 8.12 8.61
C VAL A 157 20.67 9.13 9.75
N PHE A 158 21.34 8.93 10.89
CA PHE A 158 21.26 9.81 12.06
C PHE A 158 22.18 11.01 11.95
N ASP A 159 21.67 12.19 12.28
CA ASP A 159 22.34 13.47 12.05
C ASP A 159 23.67 13.59 12.82
N GLN A 160 23.73 13.10 14.05
CA GLN A 160 24.97 13.09 14.84
C GLN A 160 26.06 12.20 14.22
N THR A 161 25.68 11.05 13.66
CA THR A 161 26.62 10.13 13.00
C THR A 161 27.24 10.78 11.77
N LYS A 162 26.44 11.51 10.97
CA LYS A 162 26.94 12.24 9.80
C LYS A 162 28.02 13.24 10.18
N ILE A 163 27.81 14.00 11.26
CA ILE A 163 28.79 14.97 11.76
C ILE A 163 30.09 14.26 12.19
N LEU A 164 30.00 13.15 12.92
CA LEU A 164 31.17 12.37 13.33
C LEU A 164 31.92 11.77 12.14
N PHE A 165 31.19 11.27 11.14
CA PHE A 165 31.78 10.74 9.91
C PHE A 165 32.54 11.79 9.13
N VAL A 166 31.99 13.00 9.05
CA VAL A 166 32.66 14.14 8.42
C VAL A 166 33.89 14.58 9.23
N ALA A 167 33.81 14.58 10.56
CA ALA A 167 34.93 14.95 11.43
C ALA A 167 36.12 13.98 11.33
N GLU A 168 35.89 12.74 10.91
CA GLU A 168 36.93 11.73 10.65
C GLU A 168 37.29 11.62 9.15
N ASP A 169 37.05 12.68 8.36
CA ASP A 169 37.32 12.74 6.92
C ASP A 169 36.71 11.57 6.12
N GLY A 170 35.56 11.07 6.58
CA GLY A 170 34.95 9.84 6.08
C GLY A 170 34.69 9.85 4.58
N PHE A 171 34.24 10.97 4.00
CA PHE A 171 34.05 11.07 2.54
C PHE A 171 35.37 10.90 1.78
N GLN A 172 36.42 11.61 2.18
CA GLN A 172 37.71 11.53 1.52
C GLN A 172 38.27 10.11 1.63
N LEU A 173 38.15 9.50 2.82
CA LEU A 173 38.56 8.12 3.05
C LEU A 173 37.81 7.14 2.12
N MET A 174 36.48 7.18 2.09
CA MET A 174 35.68 6.28 1.25
C MET A 174 35.95 6.48 -0.25
N SER A 175 36.30 7.71 -0.68
CA SER A 175 36.56 8.01 -2.10
C SER A 175 37.73 7.22 -2.66
N SER A 176 38.81 7.07 -1.89
CA SER A 176 39.97 6.28 -2.33
C SER A 176 39.63 4.80 -2.49
N PHE A 177 38.78 4.26 -1.62
CA PHE A 177 38.36 2.86 -1.70
C PHE A 177 37.40 2.61 -2.86
N LEU A 178 36.45 3.53 -3.10
CA LEU A 178 35.55 3.44 -4.25
C LEU A 178 36.32 3.47 -5.57
N ALA A 179 37.39 4.27 -5.64
CA ALA A 179 38.25 4.35 -6.81
C ALA A 179 38.94 3.01 -7.12
N THR A 180 39.36 2.26 -6.10
CA THR A 180 40.09 0.98 -6.28
C THR A 180 39.19 -0.26 -6.24
N ALA A 181 37.94 -0.17 -5.78
CA ALA A 181 37.05 -1.32 -5.63
C ALA A 181 36.64 -1.92 -7.00
N GLU A 182 36.88 -3.21 -7.20
CA GLU A 182 36.44 -3.94 -8.41
C GLU A 182 35.25 -4.87 -8.15
N ASP A 183 34.98 -5.19 -6.88
CA ASP A 183 33.85 -6.03 -6.48
C ASP A 183 32.52 -5.26 -6.53
N GLU A 184 31.51 -5.86 -7.16
CA GLU A 184 30.20 -5.24 -7.34
C GLU A 184 29.51 -4.93 -6.01
N GLN A 185 29.51 -5.88 -5.07
CA GLN A 185 28.83 -5.72 -3.79
C GLN A 185 29.49 -4.64 -2.95
N LEU A 186 30.83 -4.61 -2.92
CA LEU A 186 31.61 -3.58 -2.26
C LEU A 186 31.32 -2.17 -2.82
N VAL A 187 31.21 -2.03 -4.15
CA VAL A 187 30.84 -0.75 -4.77
C VAL A 187 29.43 -0.34 -4.35
N LYS A 188 28.47 -1.26 -4.32
CA LYS A 188 27.10 -1.00 -3.83
C LYS A 188 27.10 -0.51 -2.39
N ASP A 189 27.83 -1.19 -1.51
CA ASP A 189 27.87 -0.83 -0.10
C ASP A 189 28.56 0.53 0.13
N LEU A 190 29.63 0.83 -0.61
CA LEU A 190 30.28 2.14 -0.58
C LEU A 190 29.34 3.25 -1.05
N LEU A 191 28.62 3.06 -2.17
CA LEU A 191 27.60 4.01 -2.63
C LEU A 191 26.47 4.16 -1.61
N GLY A 192 26.08 3.09 -0.93
CA GLY A 192 25.11 3.10 0.16
C GLY A 192 25.54 3.98 1.34
N VAL A 193 26.83 3.94 1.71
CA VAL A 193 27.42 4.82 2.74
C VAL A 193 27.31 6.29 2.31
N TYR A 194 27.72 6.60 1.07
CA TYR A 194 27.61 7.95 0.53
C TYR A 194 26.17 8.45 0.50
N HIS A 195 25.26 7.68 -0.09
CA HIS A 195 23.85 8.01 -0.18
C HIS A 195 23.27 8.30 1.21
N SER A 196 23.54 7.45 2.20
CA SER A 196 23.01 7.62 3.56
C SER A 196 23.57 8.86 4.26
N ALA A 197 24.85 9.18 4.06
CA ALA A 197 25.48 10.37 4.62
C ALA A 197 24.85 11.68 4.10
N ILE A 198 24.43 11.70 2.83
CA ILE A 198 23.86 12.90 2.18
C ILE A 198 22.33 12.92 2.13
N PHE A 199 21.69 11.80 2.43
CA PHE A 199 20.24 11.65 2.39
C PHE A 199 19.54 12.65 3.33
N ASN A 200 18.50 13.31 2.84
CA ASN A 200 17.67 14.27 3.58
C ASN A 200 18.44 15.45 4.20
N LEU A 201 19.61 15.84 3.67
CA LEU A 201 20.31 17.02 4.19
C LEU A 201 19.54 18.34 3.94
N SER A 202 18.70 18.39 2.91
CA SER A 202 17.95 19.59 2.51
C SER A 202 16.61 19.78 3.23
N ASP A 203 16.28 18.96 4.23
CA ASP A 203 15.03 19.11 4.99
C ASP A 203 15.07 20.38 5.86
N ASP A 204 13.95 21.09 5.98
CA ASP A 204 13.81 22.42 6.64
C ASP A 204 14.33 22.49 8.08
N ASN A 205 14.55 21.36 8.75
CA ASN A 205 15.04 21.27 10.13
C ASN A 205 16.50 20.79 10.26
N LYS A 206 17.24 20.70 9.16
CA LYS A 206 18.58 20.07 9.13
C LYS A 206 19.71 21.01 8.70
N GLN A 207 19.47 22.32 8.68
CA GLN A 207 20.46 23.32 8.26
C GLN A 207 21.82 23.16 8.97
N SER A 208 21.83 22.91 10.29
CA SER A 208 23.08 22.73 11.04
C SER A 208 23.90 21.52 10.62
N VAL A 209 23.24 20.45 10.14
CA VAL A 209 23.90 19.25 9.61
C VAL A 209 24.33 19.50 8.17
N TYR A 210 23.47 20.14 7.38
CA TYR A 210 23.75 20.55 6.01
C TYR A 210 25.05 21.37 5.94
N ASP A 211 25.19 22.40 6.79
CA ASP A 211 26.33 23.32 6.79
C ASP A 211 27.66 22.62 7.08
N VAL A 212 27.64 21.48 7.79
CA VAL A 212 28.82 20.67 8.09
C VAL A 212 29.09 19.64 7.00
N VAL A 213 28.06 18.92 6.55
CA VAL A 213 28.21 17.75 5.68
C VAL A 213 28.34 18.15 4.21
N ALA A 214 27.52 19.08 3.72
CA ALA A 214 27.45 19.41 2.30
C ALA A 214 28.76 19.98 1.73
N PRO A 215 29.49 20.89 2.42
CA PRO A 215 30.77 21.38 1.90
C PRO A 215 31.84 20.30 1.78
N GLN A 216 31.91 19.38 2.75
CA GLN A 216 32.89 18.31 2.81
C GLN A 216 32.60 17.24 1.75
N PHE A 217 31.32 16.94 1.53
CA PHE A 217 30.90 16.08 0.42
C PHE A 217 31.19 16.71 -0.95
N ALA A 218 30.92 18.00 -1.13
CA ALA A 218 31.23 18.69 -2.38
C ALA A 218 32.73 18.67 -2.71
N ALA A 219 33.59 18.71 -1.67
CA ALA A 219 35.05 18.68 -1.83
C ALA A 219 35.58 17.37 -2.45
N VAL A 220 34.90 16.23 -2.26
CA VAL A 220 35.30 14.94 -2.86
C VAL A 220 34.86 14.78 -4.33
N ASN A 221 34.30 15.83 -4.93
CA ASN A 221 33.85 15.88 -6.33
C ASN A 221 32.95 14.69 -6.73
N PRO A 222 31.66 14.74 -6.38
CA PRO A 222 30.71 13.66 -6.67
C PRO A 222 30.62 13.26 -8.15
N GLN A 223 30.89 14.19 -9.09
CA GLN A 223 30.91 13.88 -10.52
C GLN A 223 32.01 12.86 -10.85
N THR A 224 33.20 13.04 -10.28
CA THR A 224 34.31 12.11 -10.46
C THR A 224 33.99 10.75 -9.87
N LEU A 225 33.30 10.69 -8.73
CA LEU A 225 32.86 9.42 -8.14
C LEU A 225 31.87 8.67 -9.05
N ILE A 226 30.88 9.38 -9.61
CA ILE A 226 29.91 8.79 -10.55
C ILE A 226 30.65 8.25 -11.78
N GLN A 227 31.52 9.05 -12.41
CA GLN A 227 32.28 8.63 -13.59
C GLN A 227 33.15 7.40 -13.29
N THR A 228 33.85 7.40 -12.16
CA THR A 228 34.69 6.29 -11.73
C THR A 228 33.90 4.99 -11.59
N VAL A 229 32.68 5.04 -11.04
CA VAL A 229 31.83 3.85 -10.92
C VAL A 229 31.29 3.42 -12.28
N MET A 230 30.84 4.38 -13.09
CA MET A 230 30.29 4.13 -14.42
C MET A 230 31.29 3.48 -15.37
N GLU A 231 32.56 3.85 -15.30
CA GLU A 231 33.65 3.28 -16.11
C GLU A 231 33.93 1.80 -15.80
N LYS A 232 33.60 1.35 -14.58
CA LYS A 232 33.83 -0.04 -14.14
C LYS A 232 32.87 -1.05 -14.78
N LYS A 233 31.79 -0.59 -15.41
CA LYS A 233 30.78 -1.44 -16.08
C LYS A 233 30.21 -2.55 -15.19
N LEU A 234 30.08 -2.28 -13.90
CA LEU A 234 29.48 -3.18 -12.92
C LEU A 234 27.94 -3.07 -12.96
N ASN A 235 27.23 -4.08 -12.46
CA ASN A 235 25.76 -4.05 -12.39
C ASN A 235 25.26 -3.30 -11.13
N VAL A 236 25.57 -2.00 -11.09
CA VAL A 236 25.30 -1.09 -9.95
C VAL A 236 24.43 0.12 -10.33
N ASP A 237 23.73 0.03 -11.47
CA ASP A 237 22.97 1.14 -12.04
C ASP A 237 21.95 1.74 -11.06
N PHE A 238 21.23 0.89 -10.32
CA PHE A 238 20.25 1.33 -9.33
C PHE A 238 20.91 2.12 -8.18
N ASP A 239 22.05 1.64 -7.69
CA ASP A 239 22.80 2.27 -6.60
C ASP A 239 23.37 3.62 -7.05
N VAL A 240 23.81 3.74 -8.31
CA VAL A 240 24.22 5.01 -8.91
C VAL A 240 23.05 5.98 -9.03
N LEU A 241 21.86 5.52 -9.45
CA LEU A 241 20.66 6.36 -9.48
C LEU A 241 20.31 6.88 -8.08
N MET A 242 20.31 6.01 -7.07
CA MET A 242 20.08 6.39 -5.68
C MET A 242 21.11 7.40 -5.19
N PHE A 243 22.40 7.18 -5.50
CA PHE A 243 23.46 8.12 -5.16
C PHE A 243 23.23 9.49 -5.81
N ILE A 244 22.99 9.55 -7.12
CA ILE A 244 22.68 10.80 -7.83
C ILE A 244 21.47 11.51 -7.18
N HIS A 245 20.43 10.76 -6.84
CA HIS A 245 19.22 11.29 -6.22
C HIS A 245 19.52 11.99 -4.88
N GLY A 246 20.34 11.37 -4.03
CA GLY A 246 20.81 11.98 -2.77
C GLY A 246 21.74 13.18 -2.99
N CYS A 247 22.45 13.23 -4.11
CA CYS A 247 23.37 14.32 -4.44
C CYS A 247 22.68 15.58 -5.00
N LEU A 248 21.37 15.62 -5.20
CA LEU A 248 20.69 16.81 -5.75
C LEU A 248 20.43 17.88 -4.66
N ILE A 249 21.50 18.30 -3.99
CA ILE A 249 21.51 19.38 -3.01
C ILE A 249 22.14 20.66 -3.61
N PRO A 250 21.89 21.86 -3.04
CA PRO A 250 22.37 23.13 -3.61
C PRO A 250 23.86 23.18 -3.97
N ASN A 251 24.73 22.59 -3.14
CA ASN A 251 26.19 22.62 -3.33
C ASN A 251 26.70 21.72 -4.47
N THR A 252 25.87 20.81 -4.98
CA THR A 252 26.24 19.80 -5.97
C THR A 252 25.33 19.83 -7.20
N LEU A 253 24.60 20.94 -7.42
CA LEU A 253 23.78 21.16 -8.61
C LEU A 253 24.58 21.10 -9.93
N GLY A 254 25.92 21.20 -9.88
CA GLY A 254 26.79 20.96 -11.03
C GLY A 254 26.71 19.54 -11.61
N LEU A 255 26.15 18.58 -10.86
CA LEU A 255 25.82 17.24 -11.36
C LEU A 255 24.69 17.23 -12.40
N ILE A 256 23.90 18.30 -12.47
CA ILE A 256 22.83 18.44 -13.45
C ILE A 256 23.46 18.84 -14.78
N ASN A 257 23.82 17.83 -15.56
CA ASN A 257 24.42 17.96 -16.88
C ASN A 257 23.88 16.91 -17.85
N THR A 258 24.19 17.08 -19.14
CA THR A 258 23.70 16.21 -20.22
C THR A 258 24.20 14.77 -20.10
N GLU A 259 25.41 14.54 -19.60
CA GLU A 259 26.00 13.20 -19.44
C GLU A 259 25.20 12.37 -18.43
N ASN A 260 25.02 12.90 -17.22
CA ASN A 260 24.24 12.25 -16.17
C ASN A 260 22.76 12.13 -16.55
N PHE A 261 22.20 13.12 -17.24
CA PHE A 261 20.83 13.06 -17.73
C PHE A 261 20.63 11.92 -18.74
N ASN A 262 21.55 11.75 -19.69
CA ASN A 262 21.51 10.64 -20.66
C ASN A 262 21.69 9.28 -19.98
N PHE A 263 22.55 9.19 -18.96
CA PHE A 263 22.65 7.99 -18.14
C PHE A 263 21.30 7.65 -17.50
N ILE A 264 20.66 8.58 -16.80
CA ILE A 264 19.34 8.37 -16.17
C ILE A 264 18.30 7.97 -17.21
N LEU A 265 18.27 8.69 -18.34
CA LEU A 265 17.35 8.40 -19.44
C LEU A 265 17.53 6.99 -20.01
N SER A 266 18.76 6.49 -20.09
CA SER A 266 19.04 5.12 -20.54
C SER A 266 18.45 4.04 -19.62
N LYS A 267 18.21 4.39 -18.35
CA LYS A 267 17.60 3.50 -17.33
C LYS A 267 16.08 3.65 -17.27
N PHE A 268 15.47 4.50 -18.09
CA PHE A 268 14.02 4.57 -18.21
C PHE A 268 13.51 3.46 -19.14
N GLN A 269 13.36 2.26 -18.58
CA GLN A 269 12.94 1.05 -19.31
C GLN A 269 11.77 0.38 -18.58
N PHE A 270 10.80 -0.13 -19.34
CA PHE A 270 9.63 -0.81 -18.80
C PHE A 270 9.96 -2.07 -17.98
N GLU A 271 10.99 -2.80 -18.41
CA GLU A 271 11.48 -4.05 -17.82
C GLU A 271 12.06 -3.87 -16.42
N ASN A 272 12.41 -2.63 -16.05
CA ASN A 272 12.95 -2.35 -14.73
C ASN A 272 11.91 -2.58 -13.63
N ASN A 273 12.40 -2.90 -12.43
CA ASN A 273 11.52 -3.00 -11.27
C ASN A 273 10.84 -1.66 -10.97
N GLU A 274 9.73 -1.71 -10.23
CA GLU A 274 8.90 -0.54 -9.93
C GLU A 274 9.70 0.59 -9.28
N THR A 275 10.51 0.25 -8.27
CA THR A 275 11.31 1.19 -7.49
C THR A 275 12.34 1.92 -8.36
N GLN A 276 13.09 1.20 -9.21
CA GLN A 276 14.04 1.79 -10.13
C GLN A 276 13.37 2.72 -11.12
N LEU A 277 12.20 2.33 -11.66
CA LEU A 277 11.44 3.18 -12.57
C LEU A 277 10.97 4.46 -11.87
N LEU A 278 10.45 4.35 -10.65
CA LEU A 278 10.03 5.48 -9.82
C LEU A 278 11.17 6.50 -9.64
N ILE A 279 12.31 6.04 -9.13
CA ILE A 279 13.50 6.88 -8.89
C ILE A 279 14.01 7.49 -10.20
N THR A 280 13.97 6.75 -11.30
CA THR A 280 14.37 7.27 -12.63
C THR A 280 13.48 8.44 -13.05
N VAL A 281 12.15 8.31 -12.92
CA VAL A 281 11.23 9.42 -13.26
C VAL A 281 11.43 10.61 -12.34
N GLU A 282 11.58 10.38 -11.03
CA GLU A 282 11.84 11.47 -10.07
C GLU A 282 13.13 12.22 -10.40
N LEU A 283 14.20 11.49 -10.75
CA LEU A 283 15.46 12.09 -11.17
C LEU A 283 15.31 12.92 -12.44
N LEU A 284 14.64 12.41 -13.47
CA LEU A 284 14.39 13.16 -14.71
C LEU A 284 13.62 14.45 -14.41
N ILE A 285 12.60 14.39 -13.55
CA ILE A 285 11.85 15.58 -13.11
C ILE A 285 12.79 16.57 -12.40
N LYS A 286 13.55 16.12 -11.40
CA LYS A 286 14.44 16.97 -10.61
C LYS A 286 15.53 17.61 -11.46
N PHE A 287 16.14 16.86 -12.37
CA PHE A 287 17.16 17.38 -13.29
C PHE A 287 16.64 18.55 -14.11
N ILE A 288 15.46 18.40 -14.71
CA ILE A 288 14.88 19.47 -15.52
C ILE A 288 14.39 20.64 -14.64
N ALA A 289 13.76 20.35 -13.49
CA ALA A 289 13.24 21.38 -12.60
C ALA A 289 14.35 22.30 -12.07
N LEU A 290 15.49 21.71 -11.70
CA LEU A 290 16.63 22.39 -11.08
C LEU A 290 17.67 22.89 -12.11
N SER A 291 17.62 22.44 -13.37
CA SER A 291 18.56 22.88 -14.41
C SER A 291 18.36 24.33 -14.81
N LYS A 292 19.48 25.05 -14.98
CA LYS A 292 19.50 26.38 -15.63
C LYS A 292 19.34 26.28 -17.15
N GLU A 293 19.68 25.13 -17.74
CA GLU A 293 19.67 24.86 -19.18
C GLU A 293 18.61 23.80 -19.53
N LYS A 294 17.36 24.06 -19.16
CA LYS A 294 16.24 23.12 -19.35
C LYS A 294 16.09 22.67 -20.80
N SER A 295 16.27 23.59 -21.75
CA SER A 295 16.19 23.32 -23.19
C SER A 295 17.21 22.27 -23.64
N THR A 296 18.45 22.33 -23.12
CA THR A 296 19.52 21.40 -23.46
C THR A 296 19.19 19.98 -22.99
N LEU A 297 18.70 19.83 -21.75
CA LEU A 297 18.30 18.51 -21.23
C LEU A 297 17.07 17.97 -21.94
N MET A 298 16.08 18.82 -22.22
CA MET A 298 14.87 18.45 -22.96
C MET A 298 15.19 17.95 -24.38
N ALA A 299 16.23 18.48 -25.02
CA ALA A 299 16.66 18.05 -26.34
C ALA A 299 17.20 16.60 -26.36
N CYS A 300 17.56 16.03 -25.20
CA CYS A 300 17.98 14.63 -25.10
C CYS A 300 16.80 13.65 -25.18
N LEU A 301 15.56 14.11 -24.92
CA LEU A 301 14.38 13.27 -25.03
C LEU A 301 14.12 12.92 -26.50
N ASN A 302 13.86 11.64 -26.77
CA ASN A 302 13.75 11.12 -28.13
C ASN A 302 12.54 10.18 -28.30
N ALA A 303 12.35 9.66 -29.51
CA ALA A 303 11.25 8.76 -29.81
C ALA A 303 11.27 7.46 -28.98
N GLN A 304 12.45 6.97 -28.57
CA GLN A 304 12.56 5.79 -27.70
C GLN A 304 12.00 6.07 -26.31
N PHE A 305 12.28 7.25 -25.74
CA PHE A 305 11.67 7.67 -24.48
C PHE A 305 10.14 7.67 -24.59
N VAL A 306 9.57 8.31 -25.62
CA VAL A 306 8.12 8.37 -25.84
C VAL A 306 7.50 6.97 -25.95
N LYS A 307 8.18 6.05 -26.64
CA LYS A 307 7.75 4.64 -26.74
C LYS A 307 7.74 3.94 -25.37
N GLN A 308 8.74 4.18 -24.53
CA GLN A 308 8.78 3.63 -23.17
C GLN A 308 7.65 4.19 -22.30
N VAL A 309 7.38 5.49 -22.40
CA VAL A 309 6.24 6.14 -21.73
C VAL A 309 4.92 5.49 -22.15
N GLU A 310 4.71 5.26 -23.44
CA GLU A 310 3.53 4.58 -23.97
C GLU A 310 3.37 3.17 -23.37
N ILE A 311 4.43 2.37 -23.38
CA ILE A 311 4.40 1.00 -22.83
C ILE A 311 4.03 1.03 -21.35
N ILE A 312 4.64 1.91 -20.56
CA ILE A 312 4.37 2.06 -19.12
C ILE A 312 2.91 2.46 -18.89
N LEU A 313 2.40 3.49 -19.58
CA LEU A 313 1.01 3.95 -19.46
C LEU A 313 -0.02 2.86 -19.79
N LEU A 314 0.29 1.97 -20.73
CA LEU A 314 -0.61 0.89 -21.16
C LEU A 314 -0.54 -0.36 -20.27
N SER A 315 0.60 -0.60 -19.63
CA SER A 315 0.91 -1.90 -19.03
C SER A 315 0.96 -1.87 -17.50
N ARG A 316 1.18 -0.68 -16.90
CA ARG A 316 1.32 -0.47 -15.45
C ARG A 316 0.03 0.08 -14.85
N ASN A 317 -0.26 -0.31 -13.62
CA ASN A 317 -1.42 0.13 -12.84
C ASN A 317 -1.05 0.92 -11.59
N GLU A 318 0.25 1.11 -11.35
CA GLU A 318 0.82 1.71 -10.16
C GLU A 318 0.60 3.23 -10.21
N ALA A 319 -0.28 3.73 -9.33
CA ALA A 319 -0.76 5.10 -9.36
C ALA A 319 0.36 6.14 -9.20
N GLU A 320 1.40 5.82 -8.44
CA GLU A 320 2.48 6.76 -8.13
C GLU A 320 3.40 7.02 -9.32
N ILE A 321 3.87 5.97 -10.01
CA ILE A 321 4.67 6.08 -11.23
C ILE A 321 3.90 6.84 -12.30
N LEU A 322 2.61 6.51 -12.47
CA LEU A 322 1.77 7.15 -13.49
C LEU A 322 1.56 8.64 -13.19
N ARG A 323 1.37 9.02 -11.91
CA ARG A 323 1.27 10.42 -11.50
C ARG A 323 2.54 11.21 -11.80
N LEU A 324 3.71 10.65 -11.46
CA LEU A 324 4.99 11.29 -11.73
C LEU A 324 5.25 11.40 -13.23
N LEU A 325 4.95 10.34 -13.98
CA LEU A 325 5.10 10.33 -15.44
C LEU A 325 4.23 11.39 -16.11
N ILE A 326 2.97 11.56 -15.67
CA ILE A 326 2.09 12.64 -16.14
C ILE A 326 2.68 14.01 -15.81
N SER A 327 3.19 14.19 -14.59
CA SER A 327 3.83 15.45 -14.17
C SER A 327 5.04 15.78 -15.04
N PHE A 328 5.84 14.76 -15.38
CA PHE A 328 6.97 14.91 -16.29
C PHE A 328 6.51 15.28 -17.71
N ILE A 329 5.50 14.61 -18.27
CA ILE A 329 4.94 14.94 -19.59
C ILE A 329 4.41 16.38 -19.62
N GLN A 330 3.71 16.82 -18.57
CA GLN A 330 3.21 18.19 -18.47
C GLN A 330 4.36 19.20 -18.52
N MET A 331 5.46 18.93 -17.80
CA MET A 331 6.65 19.77 -17.83
C MET A 331 7.30 19.82 -19.22
N VAL A 332 7.37 18.68 -19.94
CA VAL A 332 7.85 18.62 -21.31
C VAL A 332 6.98 19.47 -22.25
N VAL A 333 5.66 19.33 -22.17
CA VAL A 333 4.70 20.09 -23.00
C VAL A 333 4.79 21.58 -22.71
N ALA A 334 4.82 21.98 -21.43
CA ALA A 334 4.95 23.39 -21.03
C ALA A 334 6.22 24.02 -21.62
N ASN A 335 7.35 23.33 -21.50
CA ASN A 335 8.62 23.81 -22.07
C ASN A 335 8.59 23.90 -23.60
N GLN A 336 7.92 22.98 -24.29
CA GLN A 336 7.75 23.06 -25.75
C GLN A 336 6.86 24.23 -26.19
N LEU A 337 5.85 24.58 -25.39
CA LEU A 337 4.97 25.73 -25.64
C LEU A 337 5.72 27.06 -25.43
N GLU A 338 6.52 27.16 -24.35
CA GLU A 338 7.35 28.33 -24.07
C GLU A 338 8.41 28.58 -25.16
N ASN A 339 9.00 27.50 -25.70
CA ASN A 339 10.09 27.57 -26.68
C ASN A 339 9.63 27.54 -28.14
N GLN A 340 8.35 27.78 -28.46
CA GLN A 340 7.83 27.75 -29.84
C GLN A 340 8.52 28.74 -30.82
N MET A 341 9.37 29.66 -30.33
CA MET A 341 10.18 30.55 -31.15
C MET A 341 11.56 29.97 -31.57
N ASN A 342 12.05 28.89 -30.95
CA ASN A 342 13.31 28.23 -31.30
C ASN A 342 13.04 26.83 -31.87
N ALA A 343 13.11 26.70 -33.18
CA ALA A 343 12.50 25.62 -33.96
C ALA A 343 13.21 24.23 -33.91
N ASP A 344 14.29 24.07 -33.16
CA ASP A 344 15.24 22.98 -33.49
C ASP A 344 14.93 21.62 -32.84
N VAL A 345 14.09 21.51 -31.81
CA VAL A 345 13.72 20.19 -31.22
C VAL A 345 12.27 20.15 -30.76
N LYS A 346 11.38 19.57 -31.58
CA LYS A 346 10.02 19.17 -31.16
C LYS A 346 9.95 17.66 -30.99
N LEU A 347 9.82 17.20 -29.74
CA LEU A 347 9.50 15.82 -29.42
C LEU A 347 8.03 15.55 -29.81
N ASP A 348 7.79 14.57 -30.68
CA ASP A 348 6.43 14.18 -31.05
C ASP A 348 5.79 13.35 -29.92
N LEU A 349 4.78 13.92 -29.28
CA LEU A 349 3.99 13.29 -28.22
C LEU A 349 2.65 12.74 -28.73
N SER A 350 2.40 12.77 -30.04
CA SER A 350 1.13 12.34 -30.65
C SER A 350 0.76 10.90 -30.29
N MET A 351 1.76 10.02 -30.15
CA MET A 351 1.61 8.62 -29.77
C MET A 351 1.04 8.43 -28.35
N LEU A 352 1.21 9.40 -27.46
CA LEU A 352 0.73 9.30 -26.07
C LEU A 352 -0.76 9.62 -25.91
N LYS A 353 -1.41 10.21 -26.92
CA LYS A 353 -2.83 10.63 -26.83
C LYS A 353 -3.76 9.49 -26.44
N VAL A 354 -3.63 8.35 -27.12
CA VAL A 354 -4.49 7.18 -26.89
C VAL A 354 -4.22 6.52 -25.52
N PRO A 355 -2.96 6.23 -25.13
CA PRO A 355 -2.64 5.75 -23.79
C PRO A 355 -3.15 6.65 -22.66
N LEU A 356 -2.95 7.97 -22.78
CA LEU A 356 -3.40 8.94 -21.78
C LEU A 356 -4.94 8.96 -21.67
N PHE A 357 -5.65 8.92 -22.80
CA PHE A 357 -7.11 8.89 -22.78
C PHE A 357 -7.65 7.60 -22.16
N LYS A 358 -7.03 6.45 -22.44
CA LYS A 358 -7.37 5.16 -21.80
C LYS A 358 -7.14 5.21 -20.30
N TYR A 359 -6.02 5.79 -19.86
CA TYR A 359 -5.72 5.95 -18.44
C TYR A 359 -6.73 6.87 -17.73
N LEU A 360 -7.06 8.03 -18.32
CA LEU A 360 -8.08 8.93 -17.79
C LEU A 360 -9.45 8.26 -17.66
N THR A 361 -9.87 7.54 -18.71
CA THR A 361 -11.14 6.79 -18.70
C THR A 361 -11.15 5.75 -17.58
N LYS A 362 -10.03 5.04 -17.40
CA LYS A 362 -9.87 4.05 -16.33
C LYS A 362 -9.95 4.69 -14.94
N LEU A 363 -9.26 5.81 -14.72
CA LEU A 363 -9.32 6.56 -13.45
C LEU A 363 -10.74 7.04 -13.16
N GLN A 364 -11.43 7.61 -14.15
CA GLN A 364 -12.82 8.05 -13.99
C GLN A 364 -13.73 6.88 -13.61
N ILE A 365 -13.59 5.72 -14.26
CA ILE A 365 -14.34 4.52 -13.91
C ILE A 365 -14.02 4.07 -12.47
N GLN A 366 -12.76 4.13 -12.03
CA GLN A 366 -12.37 3.77 -10.67
C GLN A 366 -12.94 4.73 -9.62
N MET A 367 -12.91 6.04 -9.89
CA MET A 367 -13.52 7.05 -9.03
C MET A 367 -15.02 6.83 -8.91
N LEU A 368 -15.72 6.70 -10.05
CA LEU A 368 -17.16 6.43 -10.09
C LEU A 368 -17.52 5.14 -9.35
N LYS A 369 -16.73 4.07 -9.50
CA LYS A 369 -16.92 2.82 -8.75
C LYS A 369 -16.76 3.01 -7.25
N THR A 370 -15.78 3.82 -6.83
CA THR A 370 -15.51 4.07 -5.42
C THR A 370 -16.63 4.89 -4.80
N GLU A 371 -17.02 6.01 -5.42
CA GLU A 371 -18.13 6.86 -5.00
C GLU A 371 -19.45 6.10 -4.96
N LEU A 372 -19.73 5.28 -5.97
CA LEU A 372 -20.91 4.44 -6.03
C LEU A 372 -20.90 3.41 -4.88
N LYS A 373 -19.76 2.75 -4.63
CA LYS A 373 -19.63 1.78 -3.53
C LYS A 373 -19.86 2.45 -2.18
N THR A 374 -19.27 3.63 -1.94
CA THR A 374 -19.46 4.39 -0.70
C THR A 374 -20.92 4.81 -0.52
N SER A 375 -21.56 5.31 -1.58
CA SER A 375 -22.97 5.73 -1.53
C SER A 375 -23.91 4.56 -1.27
N ILE A 376 -23.66 3.40 -1.89
CA ILE A 376 -24.43 2.18 -1.65
C ILE A 376 -24.25 1.70 -0.21
N GLN A 377 -23.02 1.74 0.33
CA GLN A 377 -22.78 1.37 1.72
C GLN A 377 -23.52 2.30 2.70
N GLN A 378 -23.51 3.61 2.46
CA GLN A 378 -24.25 4.56 3.29
C GLN A 378 -25.77 4.33 3.23
N LEU A 379 -26.30 4.04 2.04
CA LEU A 379 -27.71 3.69 1.87
C LEU A 379 -28.05 2.39 2.59
N GLU A 380 -27.17 1.41 2.54
CA GLU A 380 -27.31 0.14 3.25
C GLU A 380 -27.31 0.34 4.78
N ASP A 381 -26.38 1.12 5.31
CA ASP A 381 -26.28 1.42 6.74
C ASP A 381 -27.55 2.16 7.25
N VAL A 382 -28.01 3.17 6.50
CA VAL A 382 -29.25 3.91 6.83
C VAL A 382 -30.48 3.01 6.70
N SER A 383 -30.54 2.16 5.67
CA SER A 383 -31.63 1.20 5.50
C SER A 383 -31.68 0.19 6.66
N SER A 384 -30.51 -0.22 7.17
CA SER A 384 -30.41 -1.11 8.33
C SER A 384 -31.01 -0.48 9.58
N ILE A 385 -30.67 0.79 9.85
CA ILE A 385 -31.24 1.56 10.96
C ILE A 385 -32.77 1.70 10.79
N LEU A 386 -33.23 2.04 9.59
CA LEU A 386 -34.66 2.18 9.32
C LEU A 386 -35.41 0.85 9.51
N VAL A 387 -34.89 -0.28 9.01
CA VAL A 387 -35.50 -1.60 9.22
C VAL A 387 -35.63 -1.89 10.71
N MET A 388 -34.59 -1.66 11.51
CA MET A 388 -34.63 -1.88 12.96
C MET A 388 -35.70 -1.02 13.65
N LEU A 389 -35.80 0.26 13.29
CA LEU A 389 -36.79 1.18 13.86
C LEU A 389 -38.22 0.88 13.39
N SER A 390 -38.38 0.26 12.21
CA SER A 390 -39.68 -0.02 11.58
C SER A 390 -40.34 -1.30 12.10
N LEU A 391 -39.60 -2.15 12.82
CA LEU A 391 -40.15 -3.39 13.39
C LEU A 391 -41.24 -3.12 14.44
N ASP A 392 -41.21 -1.96 15.09
CA ASP A 392 -42.17 -1.57 16.14
C ASP A 392 -43.28 -0.62 15.65
N VAL A 393 -43.13 0.05 14.48
CA VAL A 393 -44.06 1.08 13.98
C VAL A 393 -44.23 1.00 12.46
N GLN A 394 -44.90 -0.05 11.96
CA GLN A 394 -45.02 -0.31 10.52
C GLN A 394 -45.89 0.70 9.74
N GLN A 395 -46.76 1.47 10.40
CA GLN A 395 -47.77 2.31 9.72
C GLN A 395 -47.27 3.70 9.30
N ASP A 396 -46.11 4.16 9.78
CA ASP A 396 -45.66 5.55 9.56
C ASP A 396 -44.72 5.74 8.36
N LEU A 397 -43.91 4.74 7.99
CA LEU A 397 -42.93 4.89 6.89
C LEU A 397 -43.57 5.11 5.51
N ILE A 398 -44.78 4.59 5.34
CA ILE A 398 -45.50 4.54 4.07
C ILE A 398 -45.98 5.93 3.65
N ASN A 399 -46.26 6.77 4.66
CA ASN A 399 -46.77 8.12 4.48
C ASN A 399 -45.65 9.13 4.19
N LEU A 400 -44.39 8.69 4.23
CA LEU A 400 -43.24 9.54 3.93
C LEU A 400 -43.09 9.72 2.41
N PRO A 401 -42.97 10.97 1.92
CA PRO A 401 -42.76 11.24 0.50
C PRO A 401 -41.48 10.58 -0.06
N GLU A 402 -40.48 10.36 0.79
CA GLU A 402 -39.20 9.72 0.46
C GLU A 402 -39.34 8.22 0.14
N ALA A 403 -40.38 7.54 0.63
CA ALA A 403 -40.58 6.11 0.38
C ALA A 403 -40.78 5.80 -1.12
N THR A 404 -41.46 6.69 -1.84
CA THR A 404 -41.60 6.58 -3.30
C THR A 404 -40.25 6.76 -4.01
N GLY A 405 -39.40 7.66 -3.51
CA GLY A 405 -38.04 7.87 -4.01
C GLY A 405 -37.16 6.63 -3.80
N PHE A 406 -37.25 6.01 -2.63
CA PHE A 406 -36.53 4.78 -2.31
C PHE A 406 -36.97 3.60 -3.20
N LEU A 407 -38.27 3.42 -3.44
CA LEU A 407 -38.78 2.39 -4.36
C LEU A 407 -38.23 2.57 -5.79
N LYS A 408 -38.18 3.81 -6.30
CA LYS A 408 -37.57 4.12 -7.60
C LYS A 408 -36.06 3.86 -7.63
N LEU A 409 -35.37 4.11 -6.52
CA LEU A 409 -33.95 3.80 -6.41
C LEU A 409 -33.69 2.29 -6.47
N ILE A 410 -34.45 1.48 -5.72
CA ILE A 410 -34.35 0.02 -5.79
C ILE A 410 -34.62 -0.49 -7.20
N PHE A 411 -35.60 0.08 -7.91
CA PHE A 411 -35.84 -0.24 -9.32
C PHE A 411 -34.57 -0.04 -10.17
N VAL A 412 -33.92 1.12 -10.07
CA VAL A 412 -32.71 1.41 -10.84
C VAL A 412 -31.56 0.47 -10.45
N LEU A 413 -31.40 0.19 -9.16
CA LEU A 413 -30.33 -0.69 -8.66
C LEU A 413 -30.55 -2.16 -9.03
N SER A 414 -31.80 -2.60 -9.19
CA SER A 414 -32.13 -3.96 -9.64
C SER A 414 -31.76 -4.25 -11.11
N GLU A 415 -31.40 -3.23 -11.89
CA GLU A 415 -30.83 -3.44 -13.24
C GLU A 415 -29.35 -3.84 -13.19
N ILE A 416 -28.69 -3.71 -12.03
CA ILE A 416 -27.29 -4.08 -11.84
C ILE A 416 -27.26 -5.52 -11.30
N PRO A 417 -26.76 -6.49 -12.09
CA PRO A 417 -26.80 -7.90 -11.71
C PRO A 417 -26.15 -8.14 -10.35
N ARG A 418 -26.87 -8.85 -9.47
CA ARG A 418 -26.41 -9.24 -8.12
C ARG A 418 -26.14 -8.09 -7.15
N LEU A 419 -26.44 -6.84 -7.50
CA LEU A 419 -26.18 -5.72 -6.60
C LEU A 419 -27.06 -5.81 -5.35
N LEU A 420 -28.35 -6.08 -5.52
CA LEU A 420 -29.30 -6.22 -4.41
C LEU A 420 -28.97 -7.39 -3.49
N GLN A 421 -28.29 -8.42 -4.01
CA GLN A 421 -27.77 -9.52 -3.19
C GLN A 421 -26.69 -9.03 -2.20
N SER A 422 -25.98 -7.95 -2.51
CA SER A 422 -24.97 -7.38 -1.61
C SER A 422 -25.51 -6.32 -0.65
N THR A 423 -26.82 -6.06 -0.66
CA THR A 423 -27.48 -5.00 0.14
C THR A 423 -28.72 -5.52 0.90
N PRO A 424 -28.55 -6.43 1.89
CA PRO A 424 -29.66 -7.08 2.58
C PRO A 424 -30.60 -6.14 3.37
N ALA A 425 -30.10 -5.01 3.88
CA ALA A 425 -30.91 -4.05 4.61
C ALA A 425 -31.80 -3.23 3.65
N MET A 426 -31.27 -2.83 2.50
CA MET A 426 -32.06 -2.18 1.46
C MET A 426 -33.20 -3.08 0.95
N THR A 427 -32.92 -4.37 0.76
CA THR A 427 -33.93 -5.34 0.28
C THR A 427 -34.96 -5.66 1.36
N SER A 428 -34.57 -5.65 2.64
CA SER A 428 -35.48 -5.75 3.79
C SER A 428 -36.37 -4.51 3.95
N LEU A 429 -35.83 -3.30 3.77
CA LEU A 429 -36.64 -2.08 3.80
C LEU A 429 -37.64 -2.07 2.64
N PHE A 430 -37.20 -2.52 1.45
CA PHE A 430 -38.07 -2.70 0.31
C PHE A 430 -39.22 -3.67 0.59
N SER A 431 -38.95 -4.82 1.21
CA SER A 431 -39.99 -5.81 1.53
C SER A 431 -41.03 -5.27 2.52
N LEU A 432 -40.61 -4.47 3.50
CA LEU A 432 -41.52 -3.79 4.44
C LEU A 432 -42.44 -2.80 3.71
N LEU A 433 -41.88 -1.97 2.83
CA LEU A 433 -42.65 -1.01 2.02
C LEU A 433 -43.63 -1.73 1.09
N VAL A 434 -43.23 -2.85 0.46
CA VAL A 434 -44.12 -3.65 -0.39
C VAL A 434 -45.23 -4.33 0.41
N LYS A 435 -44.91 -4.98 1.53
CA LYS A 435 -45.88 -5.67 2.41
C LYS A 435 -46.99 -4.76 2.91
N SER A 436 -46.68 -3.48 3.09
CA SER A 436 -47.62 -2.48 3.59
C SER A 436 -48.72 -2.04 2.60
N GLY A 437 -48.50 -2.25 1.31
CA GLY A 437 -49.51 -2.22 0.26
C GLY A 437 -50.14 -0.88 -0.15
N GLN A 438 -49.89 0.26 0.52
CA GLN A 438 -50.55 1.54 0.18
C GLN A 438 -49.79 2.45 -0.80
N LEU A 439 -48.49 2.21 -1.00
CA LEU A 439 -47.59 3.09 -1.78
C LEU A 439 -47.72 3.00 -3.32
N PHE A 440 -48.53 2.08 -3.83
CA PHE A 440 -48.45 1.66 -5.24
C PHE A 440 -49.44 2.34 -6.20
N LEU A 441 -50.26 3.27 -5.72
CA LEU A 441 -51.26 3.96 -6.56
C LEU A 441 -50.64 4.93 -7.59
N ASN A 442 -49.38 5.33 -7.41
CA ASN A 442 -48.71 6.37 -8.23
C ASN A 442 -47.39 5.92 -8.91
N LEU A 443 -47.06 4.63 -8.89
CA LEU A 443 -45.82 4.10 -9.50
C LEU A 443 -46.11 3.36 -10.82
N ALA A 444 -45.13 3.37 -11.73
CA ALA A 444 -45.27 3.03 -13.16
C ALA A 444 -45.89 1.65 -13.45
N GLU A 445 -46.51 1.51 -14.63
CA GLU A 445 -47.23 0.32 -15.15
C GLU A 445 -46.42 -0.98 -15.15
N ASN A 446 -45.11 -0.97 -14.88
CA ASN A 446 -44.22 -2.15 -14.92
C ASN A 446 -43.67 -2.59 -13.55
N MET A 447 -44.15 -1.99 -12.45
CA MET A 447 -43.64 -2.24 -11.10
C MET A 447 -43.75 -3.71 -10.67
N GLY A 448 -44.83 -4.41 -11.03
CA GLY A 448 -45.00 -5.82 -10.64
C GLY A 448 -43.92 -6.73 -11.21
N SER A 449 -43.54 -6.53 -12.48
CA SER A 449 -42.46 -7.29 -13.12
C SER A 449 -41.10 -7.09 -12.43
N VAL A 450 -40.84 -5.89 -11.90
CA VAL A 450 -39.60 -5.56 -11.19
C VAL A 450 -39.60 -6.19 -9.81
N ILE A 451 -40.72 -6.10 -9.08
CA ILE A 451 -40.86 -6.71 -7.76
C ILE A 451 -40.59 -8.22 -7.86
N ILE A 452 -41.12 -8.89 -8.88
CA ILE A 452 -40.86 -10.32 -9.11
C ILE A 452 -39.41 -10.60 -9.52
N ARG A 453 -38.78 -9.73 -10.33
CA ARG A 453 -37.33 -9.85 -10.59
C ARG A 453 -36.52 -9.77 -9.30
N VAL A 454 -36.84 -8.84 -8.40
CA VAL A 454 -36.17 -8.73 -7.09
C VAL A 454 -36.37 -9.99 -6.26
N VAL A 455 -37.58 -10.57 -6.23
CA VAL A 455 -37.85 -11.84 -5.55
C VAL A 455 -36.96 -12.97 -6.11
N LEU A 456 -36.88 -13.09 -7.44
CA LEU A 456 -36.06 -14.10 -8.10
C LEU A 456 -34.55 -13.91 -7.85
N GLU A 457 -34.07 -12.67 -7.69
CA GLU A 457 -32.67 -12.39 -7.37
C GLU A 457 -32.31 -12.69 -5.91
N LEU A 458 -33.26 -12.59 -4.99
CA LEU A 458 -33.02 -12.79 -3.56
C LEU A 458 -33.10 -14.24 -3.12
N ILE A 459 -33.71 -15.12 -3.91
CA ILE A 459 -34.04 -16.47 -3.46
C ILE A 459 -32.84 -17.38 -3.15
N ASP A 460 -31.70 -17.09 -3.79
CA ASP A 460 -30.43 -17.80 -3.56
C ASP A 460 -29.71 -17.34 -2.27
N GLN A 461 -30.29 -16.40 -1.51
CA GLN A 461 -29.70 -15.87 -0.29
C GLN A 461 -30.18 -16.58 0.97
N ARG A 462 -29.31 -16.64 1.99
CA ARG A 462 -29.55 -17.30 3.28
C ARG A 462 -30.85 -16.86 3.98
N ASP A 463 -31.22 -15.58 3.85
CA ASP A 463 -32.44 -14.97 4.43
C ASP A 463 -33.41 -14.46 3.34
N GLY A 464 -33.09 -14.66 2.06
CA GLY A 464 -33.84 -14.12 0.95
C GLY A 464 -35.23 -14.75 0.78
N GLN A 465 -35.42 -15.95 1.35
CA GLN A 465 -36.74 -16.59 1.39
C GLN A 465 -37.74 -15.79 2.24
N ILE A 466 -37.31 -15.28 3.40
CA ILE A 466 -38.18 -14.50 4.31
C ILE A 466 -38.56 -13.17 3.66
N VAL A 467 -37.57 -12.49 3.08
CA VAL A 467 -37.76 -11.21 2.38
C VAL A 467 -38.65 -11.39 1.15
N GLY A 468 -38.44 -12.47 0.38
CA GLY A 468 -39.24 -12.83 -0.79
C GLY A 468 -40.70 -13.12 -0.46
N LEU A 469 -40.98 -13.91 0.59
CA LEU A 469 -42.34 -14.17 1.06
C LEU A 469 -43.05 -12.87 1.48
N SER A 470 -42.36 -12.01 2.25
CA SER A 470 -42.89 -10.70 2.68
C SER A 470 -43.28 -9.82 1.48
N ILE A 471 -42.48 -9.83 0.42
CA ILE A 471 -42.78 -9.13 -0.84
C ILE A 471 -44.02 -9.73 -1.52
N LEU A 472 -44.10 -11.06 -1.61
CA LEU A 472 -45.23 -11.77 -2.23
C LEU A 472 -46.55 -11.52 -1.46
N THR A 473 -46.52 -11.45 -0.13
CA THR A 473 -47.68 -11.05 0.70
C THR A 473 -48.14 -9.63 0.39
N GLY A 474 -47.23 -8.70 0.11
CA GLY A 474 -47.58 -7.34 -0.29
C GLY A 474 -48.21 -7.28 -1.69
N LEU A 475 -47.72 -8.12 -2.61
CA LEU A 475 -48.26 -8.26 -3.96
C LEU A 475 -49.66 -8.88 -3.97
N SER A 476 -49.92 -9.93 -3.19
CA SER A 476 -51.24 -10.57 -3.12
C SER A 476 -52.34 -9.63 -2.61
N LYS A 477 -51.96 -8.59 -1.85
CA LYS A 477 -52.87 -7.55 -1.37
C LYS A 477 -53.14 -6.45 -2.40
N ASN A 478 -52.44 -6.43 -3.55
CA ASN A 478 -52.48 -5.34 -4.53
C ASN A 478 -52.84 -5.80 -5.97
N PRO A 479 -54.15 -5.77 -6.34
CA PRO A 479 -54.66 -6.19 -7.65
C PRO A 479 -54.01 -5.54 -8.87
N LEU A 480 -53.63 -4.26 -8.75
CA LEU A 480 -53.11 -3.47 -9.86
C LEU A 480 -51.69 -3.88 -10.25
N LEU A 481 -50.87 -4.31 -9.29
CA LEU A 481 -49.51 -4.74 -9.55
C LEU A 481 -49.47 -6.08 -10.28
N LEU A 482 -50.37 -7.01 -9.94
CA LEU A 482 -50.46 -8.34 -10.56
C LEU A 482 -50.71 -8.28 -12.07
N LYS A 483 -51.41 -7.24 -12.56
CA LYS A 483 -51.66 -7.07 -14.01
C LYS A 483 -50.38 -6.84 -14.81
N SER A 484 -49.39 -6.19 -14.19
CA SER A 484 -48.11 -5.81 -14.79
C SER A 484 -47.03 -6.89 -14.76
N ILE A 485 -47.34 -8.07 -14.20
CA ILE A 485 -46.37 -9.16 -14.03
C ILE A 485 -46.46 -10.12 -15.22
N ASP A 486 -45.31 -10.51 -15.75
CA ASP A 486 -45.16 -11.62 -16.67
C ASP A 486 -45.61 -12.94 -16.02
N GLU A 487 -46.48 -13.70 -16.70
CA GLU A 487 -47.07 -14.94 -16.16
C GLU A 487 -46.01 -15.96 -15.77
N ASP A 488 -45.07 -16.23 -16.68
CA ASP A 488 -44.06 -17.28 -16.51
C ASP A 488 -43.11 -16.95 -15.34
N LYS A 489 -42.71 -15.68 -15.21
CA LYS A 489 -41.88 -15.23 -14.08
C LYS A 489 -42.62 -15.27 -12.75
N PHE A 490 -43.92 -14.99 -12.75
CA PHE A 490 -44.74 -15.07 -11.53
C PHE A 490 -44.90 -16.52 -11.07
N CYS A 491 -45.20 -17.44 -12.00
CA CYS A 491 -45.23 -18.88 -11.74
C CYS A 491 -43.90 -19.37 -11.21
N LEU A 492 -42.79 -18.99 -11.86
CA LEU A 492 -41.46 -19.36 -11.43
C LEU A 492 -41.20 -18.89 -10.00
N ALA A 493 -41.45 -17.61 -9.70
CA ALA A 493 -41.24 -17.07 -8.37
C ALA A 493 -42.04 -17.83 -7.30
N LEU A 494 -43.34 -18.08 -7.53
CA LEU A 494 -44.17 -18.84 -6.58
C LEU A 494 -43.71 -20.28 -6.41
N SER A 495 -43.35 -20.97 -7.50
CA SER A 495 -42.88 -22.36 -7.45
C SER A 495 -41.64 -22.55 -6.57
N MET A 496 -40.80 -21.52 -6.46
CA MET A 496 -39.57 -21.56 -5.67
C MET A 496 -39.82 -21.44 -4.16
N PHE A 497 -41.03 -21.05 -3.73
CA PHE A 497 -41.45 -21.03 -2.32
C PHE A 497 -42.34 -22.21 -1.93
N LYS A 498 -42.48 -23.21 -2.80
CA LYS A 498 -43.27 -24.42 -2.52
C LYS A 498 -42.77 -25.10 -1.24
N GLY A 499 -43.66 -25.24 -0.26
CA GLY A 499 -43.36 -25.88 1.03
C GLY A 499 -42.80 -24.91 2.09
N ALA A 500 -42.88 -23.60 1.89
CA ALA A 500 -42.42 -22.59 2.85
C ALA A 500 -43.34 -22.36 4.07
N GLY A 501 -44.33 -23.23 4.31
CA GLY A 501 -45.21 -23.21 5.49
C GLY A 501 -46.46 -22.34 5.33
N GLU A 502 -47.15 -22.09 6.46
CA GLU A 502 -48.48 -21.46 6.49
C GLU A 502 -48.54 -20.08 5.80
N GLU A 503 -47.48 -19.25 5.90
CA GLU A 503 -47.46 -17.92 5.25
C GLU A 503 -47.51 -18.01 3.71
N TYR A 504 -46.98 -19.08 3.12
CA TYR A 504 -47.09 -19.32 1.67
C TYR A 504 -48.49 -19.80 1.28
N ASP A 505 -49.10 -20.67 2.09
CA ASP A 505 -50.46 -21.17 1.87
C ASP A 505 -51.50 -20.04 1.97
N ASP A 506 -51.29 -19.08 2.88
CA ASP A 506 -52.09 -17.87 3.02
C ASP A 506 -51.98 -16.97 1.76
N ILE A 507 -50.77 -16.79 1.21
CA ILE A 507 -50.55 -16.03 -0.03
C ILE A 507 -51.30 -16.68 -1.20
N LEU A 508 -51.23 -18.00 -1.34
CA LEU A 508 -51.93 -18.73 -2.40
C LEU A 508 -53.45 -18.60 -2.25
N THR A 509 -53.95 -18.73 -1.03
CA THR A 509 -55.39 -18.56 -0.73
C THR A 509 -55.85 -17.15 -1.07
N ASP A 510 -55.11 -16.13 -0.64
CA ASP A 510 -55.40 -14.73 -0.97
C ASP A 510 -55.39 -14.48 -2.49
N LEU A 511 -54.46 -15.10 -3.21
CA LEU A 511 -54.38 -14.97 -4.66
C LEU A 511 -55.57 -15.66 -5.36
N VAL A 512 -55.95 -16.86 -4.93
CA VAL A 512 -57.09 -17.61 -5.47
C VAL A 512 -58.41 -16.89 -5.18
N GLU A 513 -58.64 -16.48 -3.94
CA GLU A 513 -59.89 -15.85 -3.52
C GLU A 513 -60.11 -14.48 -4.18
N LYS A 514 -59.05 -13.66 -4.28
CA LYS A 514 -59.16 -12.30 -4.81
C LYS A 514 -59.04 -12.24 -6.32
N PHE A 515 -58.45 -13.25 -6.95
CA PHE A 515 -58.08 -13.20 -8.37
C PHE A 515 -58.37 -14.48 -9.18
N GLY A 516 -59.15 -15.44 -8.67
CA GLY A 516 -59.57 -16.67 -9.36
C GLY A 516 -60.48 -16.48 -10.59
N GLN A 517 -60.48 -15.29 -11.21
CA GLN A 517 -61.02 -15.02 -12.55
C GLN A 517 -59.94 -14.45 -13.49
N ASN A 518 -58.69 -14.39 -13.03
CA ASN A 518 -57.54 -13.90 -13.78
C ASN A 518 -56.80 -15.12 -14.34
N SER A 519 -56.74 -15.24 -15.68
CA SER A 519 -56.16 -16.41 -16.36
C SER A 519 -54.73 -16.75 -15.93
N LYS A 520 -54.00 -15.76 -15.38
CA LYS A 520 -52.66 -15.89 -14.80
C LYS A 520 -52.65 -16.74 -13.53
N VAL A 521 -53.64 -16.52 -12.66
CA VAL A 521 -53.75 -17.18 -11.35
C VAL A 521 -54.32 -18.58 -11.52
N ASP A 522 -55.24 -18.79 -12.46
CA ASP A 522 -55.79 -20.11 -12.77
C ASP A 522 -54.71 -21.10 -13.24
N LYS A 523 -53.79 -20.67 -14.13
CA LYS A 523 -52.63 -21.50 -14.54
C LYS A 523 -51.71 -21.84 -13.38
N VAL A 524 -51.38 -20.87 -12.53
CA VAL A 524 -50.53 -21.06 -11.35
C VAL A 524 -51.15 -22.07 -10.39
N VAL A 525 -52.45 -21.93 -10.13
CA VAL A 525 -53.22 -22.82 -9.25
C VAL A 525 -53.30 -24.21 -9.85
N GLU A 526 -53.50 -24.32 -11.17
CA GLU A 526 -53.50 -25.59 -11.89
C GLU A 526 -52.11 -26.28 -11.87
N GLU A 527 -51.02 -25.55 -12.08
CA GLU A 527 -49.64 -26.07 -11.97
C GLU A 527 -49.27 -26.48 -10.55
N ILE A 528 -49.65 -25.69 -9.54
CA ILE A 528 -49.40 -26.02 -8.12
C ILE A 528 -50.22 -27.24 -7.71
N LEU A 529 -51.52 -27.30 -8.03
CA LEU A 529 -52.40 -28.44 -7.75
C LEU A 529 -51.94 -29.71 -8.47
N ASN A 530 -51.45 -29.60 -9.72
CA ASN A 530 -50.87 -30.72 -10.46
C ASN A 530 -49.53 -31.19 -9.89
N SER A 531 -48.82 -30.35 -9.14
CA SER A 531 -47.56 -30.70 -8.48
C SER A 531 -47.71 -31.24 -7.05
N ILE A 532 -48.93 -31.19 -6.49
CA ILE A 532 -49.30 -31.75 -5.18
C ILE A 532 -49.86 -33.18 -5.31
N LYS A 533 -50.36 -33.55 -6.50
CA LYS A 533 -50.60 -34.94 -6.91
C LYS A 533 -49.30 -35.62 -7.32
#